data_AF-A0A1Y1QAR6-F1
#
_entry.id   AF-A0A1Y1QAR6-F1
#
_cell.length_a   1.000
_cell.length_b   1.000
_cell.length_c   1.000
_cell.angle_alpha   90.00
_cell.angle_beta   90.00
_cell.angle_gamma   90.00
#
_symmetry.space_group_name_H-M   'P 1'
#
loop_
_entity.id
_entity.type
_entity.pdbx_description
1 polymer ?
#
loop_
_entity_poly.entity_id
_entity_poly.type
_entity_poly.pdbx_seq_one_letter_code
_entity_poly.pdbx_strand_id
1 'polypeptide(L)'
;MLREEKEGDRRSPLPRIVGATGGRPLHHVPDDQFNAIQTIVQAAVPLVLTADRGRGKSAALGLAASQLLASGKRVLLTAPSRATVATVFKHAALPPRFFAPDELLQTLPEGEVLLVDEAAAIPIPLLLKMLEHYPRCVFSTTLHGYEGSGRGFVLRFQKALEARIAGWQTVRLHQPMRWSENDPLERFINQSLLLDADAVDVRAVREPSLRGIVCRRLNRDELADNEPLLRQFFGLLITAHYQTRPSDLRQMLDAPDISIHVLEQQGVIVAVALLSREGGLAAELTAAIHAGTRRPHGHPIPQTLTFHAQMPRAAELVCERVMRIAVQPSLQNGGLGAQLLQHLLGFAA
;
A
#
# COMPACT_ATOMS: atom_id res chain seq x y z
N MET A 1 51.73 -10.02 -29.90
CA MET A 1 51.35 -8.64 -30.29
C MET A 1 50.36 -8.14 -29.27
N LEU A 2 50.81 -7.21 -28.43
CA LEU A 2 50.06 -6.59 -27.35
C LEU A 2 48.88 -5.80 -27.92
N ARG A 3 47.69 -5.93 -27.30
CA ARG A 3 46.58 -4.98 -27.51
C ARG A 3 46.56 -4.06 -26.29
N GLU A 4 46.86 -2.79 -26.56
CA GLU A 4 46.89 -1.68 -25.62
C GLU A 4 45.51 -1.46 -24.98
N GLU A 5 45.49 -1.44 -23.65
CA GLU A 5 44.39 -0.90 -22.86
C GLU A 5 44.39 0.63 -23.01
N LYS A 6 43.31 1.18 -23.59
CA LYS A 6 43.06 2.62 -23.54
C LYS A 6 42.57 2.99 -22.15
N GLU A 7 43.44 3.60 -21.35
CA GLU A 7 43.06 4.36 -20.15
C GLU A 7 42.11 5.50 -20.54
N GLY A 8 40.83 5.29 -20.25
CA GLY A 8 39.82 6.35 -20.26
C GLY A 8 39.86 7.12 -18.95
N ASP A 9 40.69 8.15 -18.89
CA ASP A 9 40.57 9.20 -17.87
C ASP A 9 39.31 10.02 -18.13
N ARG A 10 38.33 9.90 -17.22
CA ARG A 10 37.34 10.92 -16.84
C ARG A 10 36.48 10.35 -15.71
N ARG A 11 37.07 10.24 -14.52
CA ARG A 11 36.29 10.22 -13.28
C ARG A 11 35.67 11.60 -13.11
N SER A 12 34.50 11.85 -13.70
CA SER A 12 33.67 12.97 -13.25
C SER A 12 33.37 12.72 -11.77
N PRO A 13 33.82 13.59 -10.84
CA PRO A 13 33.47 13.41 -9.45
C PRO A 13 31.95 13.50 -9.35
N LEU A 14 31.33 12.53 -8.65
CA LEU A 14 29.93 12.63 -8.29
C LEU A 14 29.68 14.04 -7.72
N PRO A 15 28.57 14.71 -8.09
CA PRO A 15 28.29 16.05 -7.59
C PRO A 15 28.35 16.02 -6.06
N ARG A 16 29.06 17.00 -5.48
CA ARG A 16 29.13 17.14 -4.02
C ARG A 16 27.70 17.32 -3.50
N ILE A 17 27.22 16.34 -2.73
CA ILE A 17 25.96 16.45 -2.01
C ILE A 17 26.15 17.52 -0.93
N VAL A 18 25.65 18.73 -1.19
CA VAL A 18 25.52 19.77 -0.18
C VAL A 18 24.39 19.34 0.75
N GLY A 19 24.72 18.89 1.96
CA GLY A 19 23.73 18.47 2.97
C GLY A 19 24.24 17.49 4.03
N ALA A 20 25.35 16.79 3.78
CA ALA A 20 25.92 15.84 4.74
C ALA A 20 26.87 16.50 5.75
N THR A 21 26.47 17.62 6.36
CA THR A 21 27.20 18.23 7.48
C THR A 21 26.25 18.38 8.66
N GLY A 22 26.03 17.26 9.36
CA GLY A 22 25.22 17.23 10.56
C GLY A 22 25.30 15.87 11.20
N GLY A 23 26.40 15.59 11.91
CA GLY A 23 26.46 14.45 12.81
C GLY A 23 25.40 14.62 13.90
N ARG A 24 24.27 13.93 13.79
CA ARG A 24 23.37 13.74 14.93
C ARG A 24 24.04 12.72 15.87
N PRO A 25 24.10 12.97 17.19
CA PRO A 25 24.46 11.92 18.13
C PRO A 25 23.45 10.79 18.03
N LEU A 26 23.95 9.55 17.93
CA LEU A 26 23.22 8.30 17.66
C LEU A 26 22.18 7.87 18.73
N HIS A 27 21.81 8.73 19.68
CA HIS A 27 21.05 8.33 20.87
C HIS A 27 19.94 9.29 21.34
N HIS A 28 19.62 10.37 20.61
CA HIS A 28 18.46 11.18 20.97
C HIS A 28 17.19 10.53 20.40
N VAL A 29 16.30 10.02 21.26
CA VAL A 29 14.91 9.72 20.87
C VAL A 29 14.28 11.04 20.49
N PRO A 30 13.88 11.27 19.23
CA PRO A 30 13.27 12.54 18.88
C PRO A 30 11.98 12.78 19.66
N ASP A 31 11.66 14.04 19.95
CA ASP A 31 10.50 14.41 20.79
C ASP A 31 9.19 13.79 20.28
N ASP A 32 9.04 13.68 18.96
CA ASP A 32 7.93 13.00 18.28
C ASP A 32 7.80 11.52 18.69
N GLN A 33 8.93 10.78 18.70
CA GLN A 33 8.95 9.38 19.11
C GLN A 33 8.70 9.22 20.61
N PHE A 34 9.26 10.10 21.43
CA PHE A 34 9.02 10.08 22.88
C PHE A 34 7.53 10.29 23.20
N ASN A 35 6.91 11.30 22.59
CA ASN A 35 5.49 11.59 22.76
C ASN A 35 4.60 10.41 22.32
N ALA A 36 4.93 9.78 21.20
CA ALA A 36 4.21 8.60 20.74
C ALA A 36 4.32 7.43 21.72
N ILE A 37 5.51 7.17 22.28
CA ILE A 37 5.72 6.14 23.30
C ILE A 37 4.86 6.44 24.53
N GLN A 38 4.88 7.68 25.03
CA GLN A 38 4.08 8.06 26.19
C GLN A 38 2.57 7.91 25.92
N THR A 39 2.12 8.27 24.72
CA THR A 39 0.70 8.10 24.36
C THR A 39 0.33 6.63 24.31
N ILE A 40 1.17 5.75 23.75
CA ILE A 40 0.94 4.29 23.75
C ILE A 40 0.85 3.75 25.18
N VAL A 41 1.76 4.17 26.07
CA VAL A 41 1.82 3.68 27.46
C VAL A 41 0.61 4.15 28.27
N GLN A 42 0.09 5.35 28.00
CA GLN A 42 -1.03 5.96 28.71
C GLN A 42 -2.39 5.62 28.12
N ALA A 43 -2.47 5.27 26.83
CA ALA A 43 -3.73 4.99 26.15
C ALA A 43 -4.49 3.84 26.81
N ALA A 44 -5.68 4.13 27.33
CA ALA A 44 -6.62 3.13 27.86
C ALA A 44 -7.63 2.66 26.80
N VAL A 45 -7.64 3.32 25.65
CA VAL A 45 -8.53 3.10 24.50
C VAL A 45 -7.71 2.62 23.31
N PRO A 46 -8.36 2.09 22.26
CA PRO A 46 -7.67 1.70 21.04
C PRO A 46 -6.90 2.87 20.44
N LEU A 47 -5.66 2.63 20.04
CA LEU A 47 -4.78 3.62 19.46
C LEU A 47 -4.29 3.18 18.08
N VAL A 48 -4.34 4.08 17.09
CA VAL A 48 -3.78 3.86 15.76
C VAL A 48 -2.52 4.71 15.59
N LEU A 49 -1.35 4.06 15.60
CA LEU A 49 -0.05 4.63 15.31
C LEU A 49 0.23 4.56 13.81
N THR A 50 0.30 5.72 13.17
CA THR A 50 0.60 5.83 11.74
C THR A 50 1.96 6.48 11.52
N ALA A 51 2.66 6.09 10.47
CA ALA A 51 3.88 6.78 10.05
C ALA A 51 4.32 6.32 8.68
N ASP A 52 5.17 7.10 8.04
CA ASP A 52 5.86 6.65 6.84
C ASP A 52 6.99 5.66 7.19
N ARG A 53 7.58 5.05 6.17
CA ARG A 53 8.72 4.14 6.37
C ARG A 53 9.90 4.90 7.00
N GLY A 54 10.62 4.24 7.90
CA GLY A 54 11.83 4.81 8.52
C GLY A 54 11.56 5.81 9.67
N ARG A 55 10.31 6.02 10.08
CA ARG A 55 9.91 6.91 11.19
C ARG A 55 9.93 6.25 12.57
N GLY A 56 10.33 4.98 12.67
CA GLY A 56 10.58 4.32 13.97
C GLY A 56 9.36 3.70 14.68
N LYS A 57 8.26 3.38 13.97
CA LYS A 57 7.06 2.75 14.56
C LYS A 57 7.35 1.49 15.37
N SER A 58 8.00 0.49 14.78
CA SER A 58 8.32 -0.77 15.47
C SER A 58 9.28 -0.56 16.66
N ALA A 59 10.18 0.42 16.57
CA ALA A 59 11.04 0.79 17.69
C ALA A 59 10.23 1.44 18.83
N ALA A 60 9.31 2.35 18.50
CA ALA A 60 8.39 2.95 19.47
C ALA A 60 7.51 1.89 20.15
N LEU A 61 6.98 0.93 19.39
CA LEU A 61 6.25 -0.22 19.94
C LEU A 61 7.10 -1.05 20.91
N GLY A 62 8.35 -1.37 20.56
CA GLY A 62 9.24 -2.16 21.42
C GLY A 62 9.59 -1.44 22.74
N LEU A 63 9.87 -0.13 22.66
CA LEU A 63 10.13 0.70 23.82
C LEU A 63 8.89 0.82 24.72
N ALA A 64 7.71 1.06 24.13
CA ALA A 64 6.45 1.12 24.86
C ALA A 64 6.09 -0.24 25.51
N ALA A 65 6.30 -1.35 24.80
CA ALA A 65 6.10 -2.70 25.34
C ALA A 65 6.94 -2.92 26.59
N SER A 66 8.21 -2.49 26.58
CA SER A 66 9.09 -2.63 27.73
C SER A 66 8.62 -1.82 28.94
N GLN A 67 8.15 -0.58 28.72
CA GLN A 67 7.61 0.26 29.81
C GLN A 67 6.34 -0.35 30.40
N LEU A 68 5.44 -0.85 29.55
CA LEU A 68 4.21 -1.52 29.99
C LEU A 68 4.52 -2.79 30.78
N LEU A 69 5.40 -3.66 30.30
CA LEU A 69 5.84 -4.86 31.01
C LEU A 69 6.52 -4.52 32.34
N ALA A 70 7.38 -3.50 32.38
CA ALA A 70 8.01 -3.03 33.61
C ALA A 70 7.00 -2.49 34.63
N SER A 71 5.88 -1.91 34.17
CA SER A 71 4.75 -1.51 35.02
C SER A 71 3.85 -2.67 35.47
N GLY A 72 4.20 -3.92 35.13
CA GLY A 72 3.47 -5.13 35.50
C GLY A 72 2.34 -5.52 34.56
N LYS A 73 2.19 -4.86 33.40
CA LYS A 73 1.14 -5.18 32.42
C LYS A 73 1.48 -6.42 31.62
N ARG A 74 0.45 -7.22 31.30
CA ARG A 74 0.57 -8.34 30.35
C ARG A 74 0.43 -7.85 28.92
N VAL A 75 1.57 -7.75 28.21
CA VAL A 75 1.63 -7.23 26.84
C VAL A 75 1.77 -8.38 25.83
N LEU A 76 0.83 -8.41 24.89
CA LEU A 76 0.81 -9.31 23.75
C LEU A 76 1.25 -8.56 22.49
N LEU A 77 1.88 -9.28 21.56
CA LEU A 77 2.31 -8.75 20.26
C LEU A 77 1.81 -9.65 19.14
N THR A 78 1.27 -9.06 18.08
CA THR A 78 0.95 -9.78 16.84
C THR A 78 1.32 -8.94 15.62
N ALA A 79 1.56 -9.61 14.50
CA ALA A 79 1.91 -9.02 13.22
C ALA A 79 1.70 -10.07 12.11
N PRO A 80 1.72 -9.69 10.81
CA PRO A 80 1.53 -10.63 9.70
C PRO A 80 2.51 -11.81 9.70
N SER A 81 3.72 -11.62 10.23
CA SER A 81 4.68 -12.70 10.42
C SER A 81 5.61 -12.40 11.59
N ARG A 82 6.31 -13.41 12.12
CA ARG A 82 7.32 -13.20 13.16
C ARG A 82 8.52 -12.37 12.67
N ALA A 83 8.82 -12.41 11.38
CA ALA A 83 9.94 -11.67 10.80
C ALA A 83 9.73 -10.15 10.86
N THR A 84 8.47 -9.67 10.75
CA THR A 84 8.18 -8.23 10.74
C THR A 84 8.42 -7.56 12.10
N VAL A 85 8.33 -8.32 13.19
CA VAL A 85 8.52 -7.80 14.56
C VAL A 85 9.96 -7.88 15.07
N ALA A 86 10.94 -8.25 14.23
CA ALA A 86 12.35 -8.31 14.63
C ALA A 86 12.84 -6.96 15.22
N THR A 87 12.37 -5.83 14.66
CA THR A 87 12.70 -4.50 15.17
C THR A 87 12.04 -4.23 16.52
N VAL A 88 10.80 -4.67 16.74
CA VAL A 88 10.12 -4.56 18.05
C VAL A 88 10.96 -5.26 19.12
N PHE A 89 11.36 -6.50 18.86
CA PHE A 89 12.20 -7.27 19.79
C PHE A 89 13.58 -6.66 20.02
N LYS A 90 14.20 -6.10 18.97
CA LYS A 90 15.49 -5.42 19.10
C LYS A 90 15.44 -4.23 20.06
N HIS A 91 14.32 -3.51 20.08
CA HIS A 91 14.15 -2.30 20.91
C HIS A 91 13.40 -2.56 22.22
N ALA A 92 12.90 -3.78 22.43
CA ALA A 92 12.25 -4.18 23.66
C ALA A 92 13.26 -4.78 24.64
N ALA A 93 13.63 -4.02 25.68
CA ALA A 93 14.44 -4.54 26.79
C ALA A 93 13.72 -5.68 27.53
N LEU A 94 12.40 -5.59 27.64
CA LEU A 94 11.52 -6.68 28.08
C LEU A 94 10.66 -7.09 26.87
N PRO A 95 10.90 -8.27 26.25
CA PRO A 95 10.20 -8.65 25.04
C PRO A 95 8.75 -9.09 25.35
N PRO A 96 7.73 -8.55 24.65
CA PRO A 96 6.36 -9.04 24.77
C PRO A 96 6.21 -10.43 24.15
N ARG A 97 5.16 -11.17 24.53
CA ARG A 97 4.89 -12.48 23.95
C ARG A 97 4.24 -12.32 22.58
N PHE A 98 4.86 -12.90 21.54
CA PHE A 98 4.33 -12.88 20.18
C PHE A 98 3.37 -14.04 19.91
N PHE A 99 2.29 -13.74 19.17
CA PHE A 99 1.35 -14.71 18.61
C PHE A 99 1.08 -14.37 17.14
N ALA A 100 1.01 -15.39 16.29
CA ALA A 100 0.50 -15.20 14.94
C ALA A 100 -0.99 -14.78 14.99
N PRO A 101 -1.51 -14.01 14.01
CA PRO A 101 -2.88 -13.49 14.07
C PRO A 101 -3.97 -14.56 14.23
N ASP A 102 -3.78 -15.70 13.60
CA ASP A 102 -4.64 -16.88 13.67
C ASP A 102 -4.53 -17.58 15.03
N GLU A 103 -3.31 -17.84 15.50
CA GLU A 103 -3.06 -18.42 16.83
C GLU A 103 -3.64 -17.56 17.95
N LEU A 104 -3.46 -16.23 17.87
CA LEU A 104 -3.98 -15.27 18.84
C LEU A 104 -5.50 -15.37 18.96
N LEU A 105 -6.21 -15.41 17.82
CA LEU A 105 -7.67 -15.47 17.78
C LEU A 105 -8.24 -16.84 18.12
N GLN A 106 -7.44 -17.92 17.97
CA GLN A 106 -7.84 -19.26 18.38
C GLN A 106 -7.65 -19.49 19.88
N THR A 107 -6.53 -19.02 20.44
CA THR A 107 -6.14 -19.32 21.82
C THR A 107 -6.58 -18.25 22.81
N LEU A 108 -6.80 -17.02 22.36
CA LEU A 108 -7.22 -15.87 23.16
C LEU A 108 -6.48 -15.79 24.50
N PRO A 109 -5.13 -15.72 24.48
CA PRO A 109 -4.32 -15.69 25.69
C PRO A 109 -4.67 -14.48 26.56
N GLU A 110 -4.57 -14.62 27.88
CA GLU A 110 -4.78 -13.49 28.78
C GLU A 110 -3.78 -12.36 28.50
N GLY A 111 -4.28 -11.14 28.28
CA GLY A 111 -3.47 -9.97 28.01
C GLY A 111 -4.23 -8.67 28.34
N GLU A 112 -3.49 -7.67 28.80
CA GLU A 112 -4.05 -6.34 29.10
C GLU A 112 -3.80 -5.33 27.98
N VAL A 113 -2.77 -5.56 27.15
CA VAL A 113 -2.43 -4.70 26.01
C VAL A 113 -2.10 -5.59 24.83
N LEU A 114 -2.75 -5.37 23.69
CA LEU A 114 -2.40 -6.00 22.43
C LEU A 114 -1.71 -4.98 21.51
N LEU A 115 -0.46 -5.24 21.16
CA LEU A 115 0.27 -4.50 20.14
C LEU A 115 0.13 -5.23 18.80
N VAL A 116 -0.31 -4.54 17.77
CA VAL A 116 -0.46 -5.05 16.42
C VAL A 116 0.46 -4.27 15.50
N ASP A 117 1.59 -4.86 15.08
CA ASP A 117 2.50 -4.21 14.12
C ASP A 117 2.15 -4.56 12.67
N GLU A 118 2.34 -3.59 11.77
CA GLU A 118 1.92 -3.67 10.36
C GLU A 118 0.47 -4.14 10.18
N ALA A 119 -0.45 -3.53 10.92
CA ALA A 119 -1.88 -3.86 10.92
C ALA A 119 -2.52 -3.79 9.53
N ALA A 120 -2.00 -2.94 8.62
CA ALA A 120 -2.48 -2.86 7.24
C ALA A 120 -2.24 -4.11 6.39
N ALA A 121 -1.44 -5.06 6.87
CA ALA A 121 -1.26 -6.35 6.25
C ALA A 121 -2.12 -7.46 6.88
N ILE A 122 -2.93 -7.15 7.91
CA ILE A 122 -3.92 -8.04 8.52
C ILE A 122 -5.34 -7.65 8.06
N PRO A 123 -6.21 -8.60 7.67
CA PRO A 123 -7.59 -8.31 7.30
C PRO A 123 -8.37 -7.57 8.41
N ILE A 124 -9.08 -6.49 8.04
CA ILE A 124 -9.92 -5.70 8.96
C ILE A 124 -10.85 -6.58 9.84
N PRO A 125 -11.55 -7.61 9.32
CA PRO A 125 -12.39 -8.45 10.16
C PRO A 125 -11.64 -9.15 11.29
N LEU A 126 -10.37 -9.52 11.09
CA LEU A 126 -9.56 -10.13 12.15
C LEU A 126 -9.13 -9.09 13.19
N LEU A 127 -8.76 -7.88 12.74
CA LEU A 127 -8.42 -6.78 13.65
C LEU A 127 -9.61 -6.37 14.53
N LEU A 128 -10.82 -6.36 13.97
CA LEU A 128 -12.02 -6.09 14.73
C LEU A 128 -12.33 -7.19 15.75
N LYS A 129 -12.12 -8.47 15.41
CA LYS A 129 -12.23 -9.58 16.38
C LYS A 129 -11.18 -9.47 17.50
N MET A 130 -9.95 -9.09 17.17
CA MET A 130 -8.91 -8.84 18.18
C MET A 130 -9.34 -7.73 19.14
N LEU A 131 -9.91 -6.66 18.60
CA LEU A 131 -10.38 -5.50 19.35
C LEU A 131 -11.58 -5.81 20.26
N GLU A 132 -12.49 -6.68 19.81
CA GLU A 132 -13.63 -7.15 20.62
C GLU A 132 -13.16 -7.87 21.89
N HIS A 133 -12.05 -8.62 21.82
CA HIS A 133 -11.51 -9.35 22.95
C HIS A 133 -10.49 -8.53 23.78
N TYR A 134 -9.64 -7.75 23.11
CA TYR A 134 -8.63 -6.90 23.73
C TYR A 134 -8.99 -5.43 23.53
N PRO A 135 -9.73 -4.77 24.44
CA PRO A 135 -10.19 -3.39 24.25
C PRO A 135 -9.04 -2.37 24.21
N ARG A 136 -7.88 -2.72 24.76
CA ARG A 136 -6.67 -1.90 24.73
C ARG A 136 -5.70 -2.39 23.66
N CYS A 137 -6.02 -2.05 22.41
CA CYS A 137 -5.19 -2.35 21.23
C CYS A 137 -4.36 -1.15 20.78
N VAL A 138 -3.16 -1.41 20.27
CA VAL A 138 -2.32 -0.44 19.58
C VAL A 138 -2.02 -0.96 18.18
N PHE A 139 -2.59 -0.33 17.16
CA PHE A 139 -2.41 -0.69 15.76
C PHE A 139 -1.36 0.19 15.11
N SER A 140 -0.22 -0.37 14.72
CA SER A 140 0.83 0.30 13.96
C SER A 140 0.70 0.01 12.47
N THR A 141 0.83 1.04 11.63
CA THR A 141 0.70 0.89 10.17
C THR A 141 1.50 1.91 9.38
N THR A 142 2.05 1.47 8.24
CA THR A 142 2.86 2.30 7.34
C THR A 142 1.99 3.01 6.30
N LEU A 143 1.92 4.35 6.34
CA LEU A 143 1.12 5.15 5.39
C LEU A 143 1.77 5.20 3.99
N HIS A 144 3.01 5.70 3.91
CA HIS A 144 3.80 5.76 2.67
C HIS A 144 5.03 4.86 2.72
N GLY A 145 5.32 4.25 1.57
CA GLY A 145 6.50 3.41 1.35
C GLY A 145 6.29 2.43 0.21
N TYR A 146 7.36 1.75 -0.18
CA TYR A 146 7.36 0.82 -1.31
C TYR A 146 6.56 -0.48 -1.08
N GLU A 147 6.14 -0.76 0.15
CA GLU A 147 5.26 -1.89 0.52
C GLU A 147 3.78 -1.46 0.63
N GLY A 148 3.47 -0.23 0.17
CA GLY A 148 2.24 0.57 0.35
C GLY A 148 0.90 -0.16 0.44
N SER A 149 0.54 -0.58 1.66
CA SER A 149 -0.79 -1.08 2.02
C SER A 149 -1.58 -0.13 2.93
N GLY A 150 -0.96 0.92 3.48
CA GLY A 150 -1.52 1.61 4.64
C GLY A 150 -2.69 2.54 4.38
N ARG A 151 -2.64 3.42 3.38
CA ARG A 151 -3.55 4.59 3.36
C ARG A 151 -5.02 4.22 3.14
N GLY A 152 -5.34 3.48 2.08
CA GLY A 152 -6.71 3.01 1.82
C GLY A 152 -7.23 2.04 2.88
N PHE A 153 -6.34 1.27 3.50
CA PHE A 153 -6.65 0.43 4.65
C PHE A 153 -6.97 1.29 5.89
N VAL A 154 -6.13 2.27 6.22
CA VAL A 154 -6.25 3.13 7.41
C VAL A 154 -7.57 3.88 7.38
N LEU A 155 -7.95 4.46 6.24
CA LEU A 155 -9.23 5.15 6.12
C LEU A 155 -10.42 4.21 6.36
N ARG A 156 -10.39 2.99 5.81
CA ARG A 156 -11.46 1.99 6.02
C ARG A 156 -11.49 1.48 7.46
N PHE A 157 -10.31 1.24 8.04
CA PHE A 157 -10.18 0.74 9.40
C PHE A 157 -10.58 1.79 10.43
N GLN A 158 -10.17 3.04 10.28
CA GLN A 158 -10.58 4.16 11.14
C GLN A 158 -12.10 4.36 11.09
N LYS A 159 -12.71 4.36 9.90
CA LYS A 159 -14.18 4.38 9.78
C LYS A 159 -14.85 3.19 10.50
N ALA A 160 -14.27 2.00 10.41
CA ALA A 160 -14.78 0.81 11.09
C ALA A 160 -14.62 0.89 12.62
N LEU A 161 -13.56 1.55 13.12
CA LEU A 161 -13.34 1.87 14.53
C LEU A 161 -14.33 2.91 15.03
N GLU A 162 -14.49 4.04 14.32
CA GLU A 162 -15.45 5.11 14.65
C GLU A 162 -16.88 4.59 14.81
N ALA A 163 -17.28 3.65 13.95
CA ALA A 163 -18.60 3.03 14.00
C ALA A 163 -18.80 2.08 15.20
N ARG A 164 -17.74 1.64 15.88
CA ARG A 164 -17.79 0.62 16.95
C ARG A 164 -17.37 1.14 18.31
N ILE A 165 -16.38 2.03 18.37
CA ILE A 165 -15.75 2.48 19.60
C ILE A 165 -15.64 4.00 19.58
N ALA A 166 -16.30 4.63 20.54
CA ALA A 166 -16.13 6.06 20.79
C ALA A 166 -14.78 6.32 21.47
N GLY A 167 -14.10 7.39 21.06
CA GLY A 167 -12.90 7.89 21.75
C GLY A 167 -11.60 7.12 21.49
N TRP A 168 -11.51 6.34 20.40
CA TRP A 168 -10.21 5.82 19.94
C TRP A 168 -9.24 6.98 19.61
N GLN A 169 -7.94 6.73 19.73
CA GLN A 169 -6.89 7.73 19.57
C GLN A 169 -6.05 7.49 18.33
N THR A 170 -5.49 8.55 17.77
CA THR A 170 -4.51 8.46 16.68
C THR A 170 -3.24 9.21 17.01
N VAL A 171 -2.11 8.64 16.64
CA VAL A 171 -0.79 9.26 16.72
C VAL A 171 -0.09 9.07 15.39
N ARG A 172 0.62 10.11 14.93
CA ARG A 172 1.42 10.04 13.72
C ARG A 172 2.86 10.40 14.01
N LEU A 173 3.79 9.54 13.59
CA LEU A 173 5.22 9.86 13.59
C LEU A 173 5.59 10.49 12.25
N HIS A 174 6.23 11.65 12.32
CA HIS A 174 6.67 12.46 11.19
C HIS A 174 8.18 12.40 11.00
N GLN A 175 8.93 12.39 12.10
CA GLN A 175 10.39 12.60 12.05
C GLN A 175 11.14 11.33 11.61
N PRO A 176 12.00 11.39 10.56
CA PRO A 176 12.86 10.27 10.20
C PRO A 176 13.89 9.96 11.29
N MET A 177 14.09 8.67 11.54
CA MET A 177 15.07 8.20 12.53
C MET A 177 16.47 8.01 11.94
N ARG A 178 16.57 7.73 10.64
CA ARG A 178 17.83 7.30 9.99
C ARG A 178 18.52 8.43 9.21
N TRP A 179 17.80 9.47 8.87
CA TRP A 179 18.27 10.62 8.10
C TRP A 179 17.63 11.91 8.64
N SER A 180 18.08 13.06 8.14
CA SER A 180 17.52 14.36 8.53
C SER A 180 16.15 14.59 7.92
N GLU A 181 15.34 15.45 8.54
CA GLU A 181 14.14 15.95 7.87
C GLU A 181 14.49 16.63 6.55
N ASN A 182 13.59 16.57 5.58
CA ASN A 182 13.74 17.17 4.25
C ASN A 182 14.92 16.62 3.43
N ASP A 183 15.35 15.38 3.69
CA ASP A 183 16.39 14.70 2.92
C ASP A 183 16.07 14.71 1.41
N PRO A 184 16.97 15.23 0.56
CA PRO A 184 16.72 15.38 -0.87
C PRO A 184 16.62 14.03 -1.60
N LEU A 185 17.31 12.99 -1.13
CA LEU A 185 17.23 11.65 -1.72
C LEU A 185 15.89 10.99 -1.37
N GLU A 186 15.42 11.14 -0.13
CA GLU A 186 14.06 10.70 0.24
C GLU A 186 13.00 11.38 -0.64
N ARG A 187 13.11 12.71 -0.82
CA ARG A 187 12.19 13.47 -1.68
C ARG A 187 12.22 12.96 -3.12
N PHE A 188 13.43 12.79 -3.68
CA PHE A 188 13.63 12.29 -5.04
C PHE A 188 13.01 10.90 -5.25
N ILE A 189 13.24 9.97 -4.32
CA ILE A 189 12.67 8.62 -4.40
C ILE A 189 11.14 8.65 -4.30
N ASN A 190 10.58 9.43 -3.37
CA ASN A 190 9.15 9.54 -3.20
C ASN A 190 8.47 10.11 -4.45
N GLN A 191 9.04 11.16 -5.04
CA GLN A 191 8.54 11.77 -6.27
C GLN A 191 8.67 10.82 -7.46
N SER A 192 9.83 10.20 -7.66
CA SER A 192 10.10 9.32 -8.81
C SER A 192 9.22 8.06 -8.81
N LEU A 193 8.86 7.56 -7.64
CA LEU A 193 8.06 6.34 -7.48
C LEU A 193 6.61 6.62 -7.06
N LEU A 194 6.21 7.90 -6.99
CA LEU A 194 4.87 8.35 -6.58
C LEU A 194 4.42 7.76 -5.23
N LEU A 195 5.35 7.59 -4.29
CA LEU A 195 5.05 7.03 -2.96
C LEU A 195 4.24 8.00 -2.09
N ASP A 196 4.27 9.27 -2.44
CA ASP A 196 3.55 10.39 -1.82
C ASP A 196 2.37 10.86 -2.69
N ALA A 197 1.96 10.07 -3.68
CA ALA A 197 0.80 10.38 -4.50
C ALA A 197 -0.48 10.21 -3.69
N ASP A 198 -1.18 11.33 -3.51
CA ASP A 198 -2.44 11.39 -2.79
C ASP A 198 -3.58 11.56 -3.79
N ALA A 199 -4.67 10.81 -3.58
CA ALA A 199 -5.90 11.13 -4.28
C ALA A 199 -6.29 12.57 -3.94
N VAL A 200 -6.63 13.35 -4.96
CA VAL A 200 -7.05 14.74 -4.80
C VAL A 200 -8.19 14.79 -3.80
N ASP A 201 -8.16 15.75 -2.86
CA ASP A 201 -9.27 15.99 -1.96
C ASP A 201 -10.41 16.63 -2.77
N VAL A 202 -11.29 15.78 -3.29
CA VAL A 202 -12.38 16.18 -4.18
C VAL A 202 -13.56 16.81 -3.41
N ARG A 203 -13.33 17.37 -2.21
CA ARG A 203 -14.29 18.27 -1.52
C ARG A 203 -14.74 19.45 -2.40
N ALA A 204 -13.99 19.76 -3.46
CA ALA A 204 -14.38 20.73 -4.49
C ALA A 204 -15.49 20.22 -5.43
N VAL A 205 -15.60 18.91 -5.69
CA VAL A 205 -16.74 18.32 -6.43
C VAL A 205 -17.86 18.10 -5.42
N ARG A 206 -18.65 19.16 -5.21
CA ARG A 206 -19.67 19.24 -4.16
C ARG A 206 -20.89 18.36 -4.37
N GLU A 207 -21.04 17.72 -5.52
CA GLU A 207 -22.17 16.83 -5.78
C GLU A 207 -21.75 15.63 -6.64
N PRO A 208 -22.12 14.39 -6.28
CA PRO A 208 -22.05 13.23 -7.17
C PRO A 208 -23.13 13.38 -8.25
N SER A 209 -23.04 14.41 -9.08
CA SER A 209 -23.90 14.53 -10.25
C SER A 209 -23.27 13.72 -11.37
N LEU A 210 -24.04 12.84 -12.00
CA LEU A 210 -23.61 12.12 -13.21
C LEU A 210 -23.46 13.05 -14.43
N ARG A 211 -23.73 14.34 -14.26
CA ARG A 211 -23.68 15.35 -15.32
C ARG A 211 -22.24 15.83 -15.52
N GLY A 212 -21.84 15.92 -16.79
CA GLY A 212 -20.50 16.39 -17.17
C GLY A 212 -19.38 15.38 -16.90
N ILE A 213 -19.70 14.10 -16.70
CA ILE A 213 -18.72 13.02 -16.65
C ILE A 213 -18.28 12.70 -18.08
N VAL A 214 -16.98 12.70 -18.30
CA VAL A 214 -16.35 12.30 -19.56
C VAL A 214 -15.61 11.00 -19.33
N CYS A 215 -15.95 9.99 -20.12
CA CYS A 215 -15.16 8.75 -20.19
C CYS A 215 -14.04 8.93 -21.20
N ARG A 216 -12.80 8.63 -20.79
CA ARG A 216 -11.62 8.79 -21.64
C ARG A 216 -10.67 7.63 -21.50
N ARG A 217 -10.13 7.15 -22.63
CA ARG A 217 -8.95 6.30 -22.66
C ARG A 217 -7.72 7.21 -22.65
N LEU A 218 -6.83 7.01 -21.68
CA LEU A 218 -5.58 7.76 -21.57
C LEU A 218 -4.50 7.11 -22.42
N ASN A 219 -3.68 7.95 -23.07
CA ASN A 219 -2.41 7.50 -23.60
C ASN A 219 -1.40 7.40 -22.44
N ARG A 220 -0.58 6.35 -22.46
CA ARG A 220 0.53 6.16 -21.50
C ARG A 220 1.56 7.29 -21.60
N ASP A 221 1.85 7.74 -22.82
CA ASP A 221 2.80 8.85 -23.04
C ASP A 221 2.26 10.16 -22.47
N GLU A 222 0.96 10.43 -22.63
CA GLU A 222 0.30 11.59 -22.03
C GLU A 222 0.39 11.56 -20.50
N LEU A 223 0.22 10.39 -19.88
CA LEU A 223 0.38 10.22 -18.44
C LEU A 223 1.85 10.42 -18.01
N ALA A 224 2.81 9.90 -18.77
CA ALA A 224 4.23 10.06 -18.46
C ALA A 224 4.67 11.53 -18.54
N ASP A 225 4.14 12.28 -19.50
CA ASP A 225 4.48 13.69 -19.75
C ASP A 225 3.70 14.67 -18.84
N ASN A 226 2.62 14.21 -18.18
CA ASN A 226 1.77 15.03 -17.32
C ASN A 226 1.78 14.51 -15.87
N GLU A 227 2.78 14.94 -15.10
CA GLU A 227 2.93 14.54 -13.69
C GLU A 227 1.65 14.81 -12.85
N PRO A 228 0.99 15.98 -12.94
CA PRO A 228 -0.28 16.18 -12.23
C PRO A 228 -1.33 15.12 -12.54
N LEU A 229 -1.56 14.80 -13.81
CA LEU A 229 -2.52 13.76 -14.22
C LEU A 229 -2.11 12.38 -13.70
N LEU A 230 -0.82 12.05 -13.80
CA LEU A 230 -0.26 10.79 -13.30
C LEU A 230 -0.44 10.64 -11.79
N ARG A 231 -0.18 11.71 -11.02
CA ARG A 231 -0.37 11.74 -9.57
C ARG A 231 -1.83 11.53 -9.20
N GLN A 232 -2.77 12.17 -9.91
CA GLN A 232 -4.20 11.96 -9.70
C GLN A 232 -4.61 10.52 -9.96
N PHE A 233 -4.19 9.99 -11.10
CA PHE A 233 -4.50 8.62 -11.53
C PHE A 233 -3.96 7.58 -10.53
N PHE A 234 -2.66 7.64 -10.25
CA PHE A 234 -1.99 6.68 -9.41
C PHE A 234 -2.38 6.83 -7.93
N GLY A 235 -2.58 8.06 -7.45
CA GLY A 235 -3.10 8.34 -6.12
C GLY A 235 -4.47 7.69 -5.89
N LEU A 236 -5.37 7.74 -6.88
CA LEU A 236 -6.66 7.06 -6.78
C LEU A 236 -6.51 5.53 -6.72
N LEU A 237 -5.62 4.93 -7.53
CA LEU A 237 -5.32 3.50 -7.43
C LEU A 237 -4.77 3.09 -6.06
N ILE A 238 -3.89 3.91 -5.46
CA ILE A 238 -3.35 3.66 -4.12
C ILE A 238 -4.48 3.65 -3.08
N THR A 239 -5.44 4.57 -3.17
CA THR A 239 -6.53 4.65 -2.17
C THR A 239 -7.50 3.46 -2.21
N ALA A 240 -7.76 2.89 -3.37
CA ALA A 240 -8.73 1.80 -3.51
C ALA A 240 -8.14 0.41 -3.22
N HIS A 241 -6.83 0.22 -3.39
CA HIS A 241 -6.20 -1.09 -3.31
C HIS A 241 -5.45 -1.33 -1.99
N TYR A 242 -5.56 -2.56 -1.49
CA TYR A 242 -4.93 -3.00 -0.24
C TYR A 242 -3.40 -3.11 -0.35
N GLN A 243 -2.85 -3.23 -1.56
CA GLN A 243 -1.41 -3.21 -1.78
C GLN A 243 -1.11 -2.60 -3.16
N THR A 244 -0.27 -1.57 -3.17
CA THR A 244 0.26 -0.98 -4.40
C THR A 244 1.77 -0.97 -4.31
N ARG A 245 2.43 -1.51 -5.34
CA ARG A 245 3.90 -1.61 -5.40
C ARG A 245 4.43 -0.62 -6.44
N PRO A 246 5.67 -0.13 -6.30
CA PRO A 246 6.30 0.70 -7.33
C PRO A 246 6.39 -0.01 -8.70
N SER A 247 6.46 -1.35 -8.70
CA SER A 247 6.39 -2.15 -9.93
C SER A 247 5.08 -1.96 -10.69
N ASP A 248 3.99 -1.61 -10.02
CA ASP A 248 2.68 -1.40 -10.65
C ASP A 248 2.70 -0.14 -11.51
N LEU A 249 3.38 0.93 -11.04
CA LEU A 249 3.60 2.14 -11.82
C LEU A 249 4.39 1.85 -13.09
N ARG A 250 5.49 1.09 -12.97
CA ARG A 250 6.27 0.65 -14.11
C ARG A 250 5.44 -0.18 -15.08
N GLN A 251 4.72 -1.19 -14.57
CA GLN A 251 3.92 -2.06 -15.43
C GLN A 251 2.88 -1.26 -16.21
N MET A 252 2.20 -0.31 -15.54
CA MET A 252 1.21 0.57 -16.16
C MET A 252 1.79 1.42 -17.30
N LEU A 253 2.98 1.98 -17.12
CA LEU A 253 3.60 2.85 -18.13
C LEU A 253 4.26 2.03 -19.26
N ASP A 254 4.86 0.89 -18.96
CA ASP A 254 5.66 0.11 -19.92
C ASP A 254 4.83 -0.91 -20.72
N ALA A 255 3.85 -1.56 -20.11
CA ALA A 255 3.25 -2.77 -20.69
C ALA A 255 2.29 -2.45 -21.84
N PRO A 256 2.54 -2.97 -23.06
CA PRO A 256 1.78 -2.61 -24.27
C PRO A 256 0.36 -3.18 -24.29
N ASP A 257 0.11 -4.24 -23.52
CA ASP A 257 -1.18 -4.89 -23.35
C ASP A 257 -2.06 -4.20 -22.31
N ILE A 258 -1.56 -3.17 -21.61
CA ILE A 258 -2.34 -2.40 -20.65
C ILE A 258 -3.02 -1.22 -21.33
N SER A 259 -4.32 -1.07 -21.07
CA SER A 259 -5.05 0.15 -21.41
C SER A 259 -5.60 0.85 -20.16
N ILE A 260 -5.56 2.18 -20.19
CA ILE A 260 -5.86 3.04 -19.06
C ILE A 260 -7.13 3.82 -19.38
N HIS A 261 -8.12 3.73 -18.51
CA HIS A 261 -9.43 4.35 -18.69
C HIS A 261 -9.81 5.16 -17.46
N VAL A 262 -10.42 6.32 -17.68
CA VAL A 262 -10.80 7.23 -16.60
C VAL A 262 -12.19 7.80 -16.80
N LEU A 263 -12.84 8.11 -15.68
CA LEU A 263 -13.93 9.07 -15.63
C LEU A 263 -13.39 10.39 -15.10
N GLU A 264 -13.59 11.45 -15.86
CA GLU A 264 -13.21 12.81 -15.49
C GLU A 264 -14.46 13.67 -15.32
N GLN A 265 -14.44 14.53 -14.29
CA GLN A 265 -15.45 15.56 -14.07
C GLN A 265 -14.74 16.89 -13.82
N GLN A 266 -15.01 17.89 -14.65
CA GLN A 266 -14.38 19.22 -14.55
C GLN A 266 -12.84 19.19 -14.48
N GLY A 267 -12.21 18.25 -15.21
CA GLY A 267 -10.75 18.08 -15.24
C GLY A 267 -10.16 17.32 -14.05
N VAL A 268 -11.00 16.76 -13.17
CA VAL A 268 -10.56 15.91 -12.05
C VAL A 268 -10.95 14.46 -12.32
N ILE A 269 -10.00 13.54 -12.10
CA ILE A 269 -10.27 12.10 -12.19
C ILE A 269 -11.14 11.66 -11.01
N VAL A 270 -12.32 11.10 -11.29
CA VAL A 270 -13.26 10.59 -10.26
C VAL A 270 -13.34 9.06 -10.22
N ALA A 271 -12.96 8.40 -11.31
CA ALA A 271 -12.80 6.94 -11.35
C ALA A 271 -11.71 6.55 -12.37
N VAL A 272 -11.07 5.40 -12.14
CA VAL A 272 -10.02 4.85 -13.00
C VAL A 272 -10.20 3.35 -13.16
N ALA A 273 -9.79 2.83 -14.31
CA ALA A 273 -9.66 1.40 -14.58
C ALA A 273 -8.39 1.11 -15.37
N LEU A 274 -7.73 0.00 -15.02
CA LEU A 274 -6.65 -0.61 -15.77
C LEU A 274 -7.14 -1.93 -16.34
N LEU A 275 -7.09 -2.06 -17.66
CA LEU A 275 -7.36 -3.30 -18.38
C LEU A 275 -6.04 -3.92 -18.83
N SER A 276 -5.97 -5.24 -18.90
CA SER A 276 -4.90 -5.99 -19.58
C SER A 276 -5.53 -6.89 -20.63
N ARG A 277 -5.04 -6.78 -21.86
CA ARG A 277 -5.49 -7.59 -22.99
C ARG A 277 -4.85 -8.97 -22.91
N GLU A 278 -5.67 -10.01 -22.83
CA GLU A 278 -5.22 -11.38 -22.64
C GLU A 278 -5.74 -12.33 -23.73
N GLY A 279 -5.06 -13.48 -23.88
CA GLY A 279 -5.46 -14.54 -24.80
C GLY A 279 -4.83 -14.40 -26.18
N GLY A 280 -5.47 -14.94 -27.21
CA GLY A 280 -4.89 -15.03 -28.55
C GLY A 280 -3.70 -15.99 -28.63
N LEU A 281 -3.66 -17.01 -27.77
CA LEU A 281 -2.58 -17.99 -27.74
C LEU A 281 -2.68 -18.97 -28.91
N ALA A 282 -1.53 -19.44 -29.39
CA ALA A 282 -1.47 -20.45 -30.45
C ALA A 282 -2.16 -21.75 -30.02
N ALA A 283 -2.86 -22.40 -30.95
CA ALA A 283 -3.64 -23.62 -30.69
C ALA A 283 -2.82 -24.74 -30.01
N GLU A 284 -1.54 -24.89 -30.39
CA GLU A 284 -0.63 -25.86 -29.77
C GLU A 284 -0.41 -25.57 -28.27
N LEU A 285 -0.14 -24.31 -27.92
CA LEU A 285 0.03 -23.89 -26.53
C LEU A 285 -1.28 -24.02 -25.75
N THR A 286 -2.41 -23.65 -26.35
CA THR A 286 -3.74 -23.83 -25.77
C THR A 286 -4.03 -25.29 -25.45
N ALA A 287 -3.75 -26.21 -26.38
CA ALA A 287 -3.90 -27.64 -26.17
C ALA A 287 -3.00 -28.15 -25.03
N ALA A 288 -1.76 -27.67 -24.96
CA ALA A 288 -0.83 -28.03 -23.89
C ALA A 288 -1.28 -27.51 -22.51
N ILE A 289 -1.87 -26.31 -22.44
CA ILE A 289 -2.49 -25.75 -21.23
C ILE A 289 -3.70 -26.58 -20.83
N HIS A 290 -4.58 -26.91 -21.78
CA HIS A 290 -5.75 -27.74 -21.53
C HIS A 290 -5.37 -29.12 -20.95
N ALA A 291 -4.31 -29.72 -21.49
CA ALA A 291 -3.76 -30.99 -20.99
C ALA A 291 -3.00 -30.86 -19.65
N GLY A 292 -2.82 -29.66 -19.10
CA GLY A 292 -2.08 -29.42 -17.85
C GLY A 292 -0.56 -29.60 -17.98
N THR A 293 -0.03 -29.68 -19.19
CA THR A 293 1.39 -29.93 -19.46
C THR A 293 2.23 -28.65 -19.54
N ARG A 294 1.58 -27.50 -19.72
CA ARG A 294 2.20 -26.17 -19.79
C ARG A 294 1.41 -25.16 -18.97
N ARG A 295 2.12 -24.23 -18.32
CA ARG A 295 1.55 -23.06 -17.63
C ARG A 295 2.43 -21.83 -17.88
N PRO A 296 2.29 -21.17 -19.03
CA PRO A 296 3.09 -19.99 -19.35
C PRO A 296 2.79 -18.82 -18.40
N HIS A 297 3.73 -17.88 -18.29
CA HIS A 297 3.50 -16.62 -17.57
C HIS A 297 2.53 -15.71 -18.35
N GLY A 298 1.71 -14.92 -17.66
CA GLY A 298 0.71 -14.02 -18.26
C GLY A 298 -0.65 -14.70 -18.48
N HIS A 299 -1.62 -14.00 -19.08
CA HIS A 299 -2.93 -14.54 -19.49
C HIS A 299 -3.69 -15.42 -18.46
N PRO A 300 -3.77 -15.04 -17.16
CA PRO A 300 -4.38 -15.85 -16.12
C PRO A 300 -5.83 -16.26 -16.43
N ILE A 301 -6.64 -15.38 -17.03
CA ILE A 301 -8.07 -15.69 -17.25
C ILE A 301 -8.24 -16.71 -18.38
N PRO A 302 -7.70 -16.50 -19.60
CA PRO A 302 -7.81 -17.50 -20.65
C PRO A 302 -7.18 -18.86 -20.28
N GLN A 303 -6.07 -18.85 -19.53
CA GLN A 303 -5.48 -20.09 -19.00
C GLN A 303 -6.38 -20.80 -17.98
N THR A 304 -7.00 -20.04 -17.06
CA THR A 304 -7.93 -20.59 -16.06
C THR A 304 -9.16 -21.19 -16.73
N LEU A 305 -9.73 -20.52 -17.73
CA LEU A 305 -10.86 -21.06 -18.49
C LEU A 305 -10.46 -22.33 -19.26
N THR A 306 -9.26 -22.36 -19.82
CA THR A 306 -8.77 -23.52 -20.57
C THR A 306 -8.51 -24.71 -19.65
N PHE A 307 -7.77 -24.53 -18.55
CA PHE A 307 -7.36 -25.63 -17.68
C PHE A 307 -8.40 -25.99 -16.60
N HIS A 308 -8.95 -25.00 -15.89
CA HIS A 308 -9.87 -25.27 -14.78
C HIS A 308 -11.33 -25.43 -15.23
N ALA A 309 -11.78 -24.64 -16.20
CA ALA A 309 -13.15 -24.75 -16.73
C ALA A 309 -13.26 -25.71 -17.92
N GLN A 310 -12.17 -26.37 -18.32
CA GLN A 310 -12.13 -27.36 -19.40
C GLN A 310 -12.72 -26.84 -20.71
N MET A 311 -12.41 -25.59 -21.06
CA MET A 311 -12.80 -24.98 -22.33
C MET A 311 -11.62 -25.06 -23.32
N PRO A 312 -11.57 -26.02 -24.25
CA PRO A 312 -10.33 -26.39 -24.94
C PRO A 312 -9.73 -25.30 -25.83
N ARG A 313 -10.52 -24.29 -26.21
CA ARG A 313 -10.11 -23.19 -27.09
C ARG A 313 -10.16 -21.82 -26.40
N ALA A 314 -10.38 -21.77 -25.09
CA ALA A 314 -10.58 -20.49 -24.41
C ALA A 314 -9.33 -19.59 -24.45
N ALA A 315 -8.12 -20.15 -24.45
CA ALA A 315 -6.90 -19.35 -24.57
C ALA A 315 -6.64 -18.79 -25.98
N GLU A 316 -7.31 -19.31 -27.02
CA GLU A 316 -7.28 -18.72 -28.36
C GLU A 316 -8.13 -17.44 -28.45
N LEU A 317 -9.15 -17.31 -27.60
CA LEU A 317 -9.98 -16.11 -27.55
C LEU A 317 -9.19 -14.94 -26.97
N VAL A 318 -9.56 -13.72 -27.35
CA VAL A 318 -9.00 -12.49 -26.80
C VAL A 318 -10.00 -11.89 -25.82
N CYS A 319 -9.53 -11.41 -24.67
CA CYS A 319 -10.36 -10.70 -23.69
C CYS A 319 -9.62 -9.52 -23.06
N GLU A 320 -10.39 -8.62 -22.45
CA GLU A 320 -9.88 -7.51 -21.65
C GLU A 320 -10.14 -7.81 -20.17
N ARG A 321 -9.08 -8.04 -19.39
CA ARG A 321 -9.20 -8.26 -17.95
C ARG A 321 -9.11 -6.93 -17.20
N VAL A 322 -10.15 -6.61 -16.43
CA VAL A 322 -10.07 -5.56 -15.41
C VAL A 322 -9.06 -5.95 -14.34
N MET A 323 -7.88 -5.34 -14.38
CA MET A 323 -6.84 -5.55 -13.39
C MET A 323 -7.13 -4.79 -12.11
N ARG A 324 -7.54 -3.53 -12.27
CA ARG A 324 -7.83 -2.60 -11.19
C ARG A 324 -8.97 -1.68 -11.62
N ILE A 325 -9.87 -1.39 -10.69
CA ILE A 325 -10.90 -0.37 -10.83
C ILE A 325 -11.02 0.35 -9.50
N ALA A 326 -11.05 1.68 -9.55
CA ALA A 326 -11.10 2.53 -8.37
C ALA A 326 -12.04 3.71 -8.61
N VAL A 327 -12.83 4.04 -7.60
CA VAL A 327 -13.71 5.21 -7.57
C VAL A 327 -13.34 6.03 -6.35
N GLN A 328 -13.32 7.36 -6.51
CA GLN A 328 -13.00 8.29 -5.45
C GLN A 328 -13.83 7.96 -4.18
N PRO A 329 -13.19 7.79 -3.00
CA PRO A 329 -13.89 7.32 -1.79
C PRO A 329 -15.12 8.16 -1.37
N SER A 330 -15.09 9.48 -1.60
CA SER A 330 -16.20 10.38 -1.30
C SER A 330 -17.37 10.29 -2.29
N LEU A 331 -17.16 9.70 -3.47
CA LEU A 331 -18.14 9.57 -4.56
C LEU A 331 -18.57 8.11 -4.79
N GLN A 332 -18.19 7.21 -3.88
CA GLN A 332 -18.65 5.82 -3.90
C GLN A 332 -20.17 5.74 -3.67
N ASN A 333 -20.78 4.64 -4.12
CA ASN A 333 -22.24 4.43 -4.11
C ASN A 333 -23.05 5.42 -5.00
N GLY A 334 -22.39 6.23 -5.82
CA GLY A 334 -23.02 7.14 -6.79
C GLY A 334 -23.17 6.57 -8.22
N GLY A 335 -22.89 5.29 -8.46
CA GLY A 335 -23.01 4.66 -9.79
C GLY A 335 -21.82 4.84 -10.75
N LEU A 336 -20.82 5.65 -10.39
CA LEU A 336 -19.62 5.92 -11.23
C LEU A 336 -18.89 4.65 -11.68
N GLY A 337 -18.71 3.68 -10.79
CA GLY A 337 -18.05 2.42 -11.14
C GLY A 337 -18.83 1.61 -12.17
N ALA A 338 -20.16 1.58 -12.07
CA ALA A 338 -21.01 0.91 -13.04
C ALA A 338 -20.99 1.62 -14.40
N GLN A 339 -21.00 2.94 -14.41
CA GLN A 339 -20.86 3.74 -15.63
C GLN A 339 -19.51 3.50 -16.32
N LEU A 340 -18.41 3.45 -15.55
CA LEU A 340 -17.10 3.12 -16.09
C LEU A 340 -17.10 1.72 -16.71
N LEU A 341 -17.62 0.70 -16.01
CA LEU A 341 -17.74 -0.65 -16.56
C LEU A 341 -18.56 -0.71 -17.85
N GLN A 342 -19.67 0.02 -17.92
CA GLN A 342 -20.48 0.09 -19.15
C GLN A 342 -19.69 0.68 -20.32
N HIS A 343 -18.86 1.69 -20.07
CA HIS A 343 -17.94 2.23 -21.07
C HIS A 343 -16.89 1.19 -21.52
N LEU A 344 -16.33 0.44 -20.57
CA LEU A 344 -15.33 -0.61 -20.89
C LEU A 344 -15.94 -1.75 -21.71
N LEU A 345 -17.20 -2.13 -21.47
CA LEU A 345 -17.91 -3.12 -22.29
C LEU A 345 -18.04 -2.69 -23.75
N GLY A 346 -18.30 -1.39 -24.00
CA GLY A 346 -18.33 -0.85 -25.35
C GLY A 346 -16.95 -0.77 -26.01
N PHE A 347 -15.87 -0.69 -25.23
CA PHE A 347 -14.49 -0.74 -25.74
C PHE A 347 -14.05 -2.17 -26.09
N ALA A 348 -14.51 -3.17 -25.35
CA ALA A 348 -14.15 -4.57 -25.53
C ALA A 348 -14.94 -5.29 -26.64
N ALA A 349 -15.97 -4.65 -27.19
CA ALA A 349 -16.82 -5.15 -28.27
C ALA A 349 -16.18 -4.91 -29.65
#